data_AF-E5WXH6-F1
#
_entry.id   AF-E5WXH6-F1
#
_cell.length_a   1.000
_cell.length_b   1.000
_cell.length_c   1.000
_cell.angle_alpha   90.00
_cell.angle_beta   90.00
_cell.angle_gamma   90.00
#
_symmetry.space_group_name_H-M   'P 1'
#
loop_
_entity.id
_entity.type
_entity.pdbx_description
1 polymer ?
#
loop_
_entity_poly.entity_id
_entity_poly.type
_entity_poly.pdbx_seq_one_letter_code
_entity_poly.pdbx_strand_id
1 'polypeptide(L)'
;MGFVVLHMEKAHGSDSGTTAHIERFIIPKNADPTRTHLNRRLIEYPDGIKDRSAAIQQRLEEAGLTRKIGSNQVRAIRINVSGTHEDMKRIEEEGRLDEWCADNLKYFADTFGKENIVAAHLHRDEETPHIHVTLVPIVKGERKRRKREEQTKKRYRKKPTDTVRLCADDIMTRLKLKSYQDTYAVAMAKYGLQRGIDGSKARHKSTQQYYRDIQKLSDDLKAEVVDLQQQKETAQEELRRAKKEIQTEKLKGAATTAAANIAESVGSLFGSNKVKTLERENIALHREVADHEETIEALQDRIQTMQADHSREIREMQQKHGREIADKDTRHKQEISFLKTVIARAAAWFPYFREMLRIENLCRLVGFDERQTATLVKGKPLEYAGELYSEEHGRKFTTERAGFQVLKDPTDGTKLVLAIDRKPIAEWFKEQF
;
A
#
# COMPACT_ATOMS: atom_id res chain seq x y z
N MET A 1 -5.36 -0.85 20.30
CA MET A 1 -4.97 -2.15 19.72
C MET A 1 -5.80 -2.35 18.47
N GLY A 2 -5.19 -2.29 17.29
CA GLY A 2 -5.87 -2.60 16.04
C GLY A 2 -5.88 -4.10 15.75
N PHE A 3 -6.49 -4.45 14.61
CA PHE A 3 -6.76 -5.83 14.25
C PHE A 3 -5.61 -6.44 13.44
N VAL A 4 -5.38 -7.74 13.64
CA VAL A 4 -4.61 -8.53 12.68
C VAL A 4 -5.33 -8.56 11.34
N VAL A 5 -4.58 -8.39 10.25
CA VAL A 5 -5.04 -8.65 8.90
C VAL A 5 -4.42 -9.97 8.46
N LEU A 6 -5.28 -10.97 8.20
CA LEU A 6 -4.92 -12.21 7.52
C LEU A 6 -5.93 -12.45 6.42
N HIS A 7 -5.52 -12.20 5.17
CA HIS A 7 -6.37 -12.42 4.01
C HIS A 7 -5.78 -13.52 3.13
N MET A 8 -6.61 -14.50 2.73
CA MET A 8 -6.21 -15.61 1.87
C MET A 8 -7.06 -15.64 0.60
N GLU A 9 -6.41 -15.57 -0.56
CA GLU A 9 -7.06 -15.53 -1.86
C GLU A 9 -6.53 -16.65 -2.77
N LYS A 10 -7.43 -17.36 -3.46
CA LYS A 10 -7.03 -18.38 -4.45
C LYS A 10 -6.43 -17.68 -5.68
N ALA A 11 -5.28 -18.14 -6.16
CA ALA A 11 -4.77 -17.72 -7.47
C ALA A 11 -5.52 -18.50 -8.56
N HIS A 12 -6.12 -17.76 -9.49
CA HIS A 12 -6.84 -18.31 -10.64
C HIS A 12 -6.03 -18.05 -11.92
N GLY A 13 -5.84 -19.07 -12.75
CA GLY A 13 -5.10 -18.94 -14.02
C GLY A 13 -3.60 -18.69 -13.83
N SER A 14 -3.03 -17.85 -14.70
CA SER A 14 -1.64 -17.42 -14.59
C SER A 14 -1.49 -16.35 -13.52
N ASP A 15 -0.64 -16.61 -12.53
CA ASP A 15 -0.39 -15.69 -11.40
C ASP A 15 0.84 -14.79 -11.65
N SER A 16 1.29 -14.69 -12.91
CA SER A 16 2.46 -13.92 -13.33
C SER A 16 2.31 -12.42 -13.09
N GLY A 17 1.10 -11.87 -13.27
CA GLY A 17 0.83 -10.46 -12.98
C GLY A 17 1.00 -10.13 -11.50
N THR A 18 0.56 -11.02 -10.61
CA THR A 18 0.81 -10.88 -9.17
C THR A 18 2.29 -11.03 -8.84
N THR A 19 3.00 -11.94 -9.50
CA THR A 19 4.47 -12.02 -9.36
C THR A 19 5.15 -10.71 -9.78
N ALA A 20 4.76 -10.11 -10.91
CA ALA A 20 5.31 -8.84 -11.37
C ALA A 20 5.05 -7.68 -10.40
N HIS A 21 3.88 -7.67 -9.75
CA HIS A 21 3.57 -6.70 -8.71
C HIS A 21 4.37 -6.95 -7.42
N ILE A 22 4.41 -8.19 -6.91
CA ILE A 22 5.09 -8.54 -5.65
C ILE A 22 6.60 -8.32 -5.74
N GLU A 23 7.22 -8.72 -6.85
CA GLU A 23 8.66 -8.59 -7.05
C GLU A 23 9.05 -7.26 -7.71
N ARG A 24 8.11 -6.33 -7.86
CA ARG A 24 8.30 -4.98 -8.40
C ARG A 24 8.92 -4.95 -9.81
N PHE A 25 8.61 -5.95 -10.65
CA PHE A 25 8.84 -5.85 -12.10
C PHE A 25 7.93 -4.79 -12.74
N ILE A 26 6.78 -4.51 -12.11
CA ILE A 26 5.90 -3.38 -12.43
C ILE A 26 5.64 -2.63 -11.13
N ILE A 27 6.02 -1.35 -11.08
CA ILE A 27 5.81 -0.49 -9.91
C ILE A 27 4.35 0.00 -9.92
N PRO A 28 3.55 -0.29 -8.88
CA PRO A 28 2.17 0.18 -8.80
C PRO A 28 2.13 1.68 -8.46
N LYS A 29 1.04 2.37 -8.81
CA LYS A 29 0.91 3.83 -8.61
C LYS A 29 0.98 4.27 -7.15
N ASN A 30 0.59 3.39 -6.23
CA ASN A 30 0.56 3.66 -4.78
C ASN A 30 1.86 3.25 -4.07
N ALA A 31 2.86 2.73 -4.78
CA ALA A 31 4.18 2.48 -4.21
C ALA A 31 5.07 3.71 -4.41
N ASP A 32 5.78 4.09 -3.34
CA ASP A 32 6.80 5.12 -3.32
C ASP A 32 8.14 4.53 -3.81
N PRO A 33 8.61 4.92 -5.01
CA PRO A 33 9.85 4.38 -5.58
C PRO A 33 11.08 4.64 -4.72
N THR A 34 11.06 5.69 -3.89
CA THR A 34 12.19 6.01 -3.00
C THR A 34 12.33 5.01 -1.87
N ARG A 35 11.26 4.28 -1.53
CA ARG A 35 11.20 3.30 -0.45
C ARG A 35 11.29 1.85 -0.92
N THR A 36 11.25 1.58 -2.23
CA THR A 36 11.29 0.20 -2.78
C THR A 36 12.50 -0.60 -2.32
N HIS A 37 13.64 0.05 -2.10
CA HIS A 37 14.86 -0.58 -1.58
C HIS A 37 14.71 -1.13 -0.14
N LEU A 38 13.68 -0.69 0.59
CA LEU A 38 13.34 -1.18 1.93
C LEU A 38 12.55 -2.49 1.89
N ASN A 39 11.98 -2.85 0.74
CA ASN A 39 11.30 -4.12 0.55
C ASN A 39 12.28 -5.28 0.72
N ARG A 40 11.81 -6.40 1.27
CA ARG A 40 12.66 -7.55 1.53
C ARG A 40 12.00 -8.82 1.02
N ARG A 41 12.77 -9.62 0.32
CA ARG A 41 12.45 -11.04 0.11
C ARG A 41 12.80 -11.78 1.39
N LEU A 42 11.81 -12.40 2.02
CA LEU A 42 11.95 -13.09 3.29
C LEU A 42 12.28 -14.59 3.13
N ILE A 43 12.03 -15.14 1.93
CA ILE A 43 12.40 -16.52 1.56
C ILE A 43 13.29 -16.45 0.33
N GLU A 44 14.51 -16.92 0.47
CA GLU A 44 15.44 -17.04 -0.65
C GLU A 44 15.00 -18.14 -1.60
N TYR A 45 15.23 -17.91 -2.89
CA TYR A 45 14.93 -18.90 -3.92
C TYR A 45 16.14 -19.82 -4.15
N PRO A 46 15.91 -21.13 -4.38
CA PRO A 46 16.98 -22.02 -4.79
C PRO A 46 17.66 -21.58 -6.10
N ASP A 47 18.89 -22.07 -6.32
CA ASP A 47 19.63 -21.80 -7.55
C ASP A 47 18.82 -22.19 -8.80
N GLY A 48 18.76 -21.28 -9.79
CA GLY A 48 17.99 -21.45 -11.02
C GLY A 48 16.53 -20.98 -10.94
N ILE A 49 16.01 -20.66 -9.75
CA ILE A 49 14.66 -20.13 -9.57
C ILE A 49 14.68 -18.61 -9.60
N LYS A 50 14.18 -18.06 -10.72
CA LYS A 50 14.28 -16.62 -11.00
C LYS A 50 13.25 -15.76 -10.26
N ASP A 51 12.06 -16.28 -10.02
CA ASP A 51 10.91 -15.54 -9.51
C ASP A 51 9.92 -16.45 -8.77
N ARG A 52 8.92 -15.84 -8.15
CA ARG A 52 7.83 -16.49 -7.43
C ARG A 52 7.06 -17.49 -8.28
N SER A 53 6.86 -17.21 -9.56
CA SER A 53 6.13 -18.11 -10.47
C SER A 53 6.93 -19.39 -10.68
N ALA A 54 8.25 -19.27 -10.85
CA ALA A 54 9.15 -20.40 -10.93
C ALA A 54 9.20 -21.19 -9.60
N ALA A 55 9.19 -20.51 -8.44
CA ALA A 55 9.14 -21.18 -7.13
C ALA A 55 7.85 -22.00 -6.93
N ILE A 56 6.69 -21.47 -7.35
CA ILE A 56 5.43 -22.22 -7.36
C ILE A 56 5.55 -23.46 -8.26
N GLN A 57 6.08 -23.29 -9.46
CA GLN A 57 6.20 -24.38 -10.43
C GLN A 57 7.13 -25.49 -9.92
N GLN A 58 8.29 -25.14 -9.38
CA GLN A 58 9.23 -26.08 -8.77
C GLN A 58 8.54 -26.90 -7.68
N ARG A 59 7.82 -26.23 -6.75
CA ARG A 59 7.14 -26.94 -5.66
C ARG A 59 6.09 -27.93 -6.17
N LEU A 60 5.40 -27.60 -7.26
CA LEU A 60 4.42 -28.50 -7.88
C LEU A 60 5.07 -29.74 -8.51
N GLU A 61 6.27 -29.59 -9.07
CA GLU A 61 7.05 -30.68 -9.67
C GLU A 61 7.64 -31.60 -8.60
N GLU A 62 8.19 -31.04 -7.53
CA GLU A 62 8.81 -31.77 -6.41
C GLU A 62 7.79 -32.40 -5.45
N ALA A 63 6.51 -31.98 -5.52
CA ALA A 63 5.46 -32.48 -4.64
C ALA A 63 5.09 -33.97 -4.84
N GLY A 64 5.62 -34.63 -5.85
CA GLY A 64 5.28 -36.04 -6.13
C GLY A 64 3.81 -36.21 -6.53
N LEU A 65 3.24 -35.21 -7.22
CA LEU A 65 1.86 -35.27 -7.70
C LEU A 65 1.73 -36.33 -8.79
N THR A 66 0.95 -37.37 -8.51
CA THR A 66 0.74 -38.49 -9.45
C THR A 66 -0.19 -38.16 -10.62
N ARG A 67 -0.84 -37.00 -10.61
CA ARG A 67 -1.81 -36.58 -11.63
C ARG A 67 -1.43 -35.23 -12.20
N LYS A 68 -1.66 -35.08 -13.51
CA LYS A 68 -1.55 -33.80 -14.20
C LYS A 68 -2.46 -32.76 -13.54
N ILE A 69 -1.89 -31.58 -13.31
CA ILE A 69 -2.60 -30.42 -12.75
C ILE A 69 -3.59 -29.90 -13.79
N GLY A 70 -4.86 -29.80 -13.41
CA GLY A 70 -5.91 -29.26 -14.26
C GLY A 70 -5.75 -27.74 -14.46
N SER A 71 -6.23 -27.21 -15.59
CA SER A 71 -6.20 -25.78 -15.89
C SER A 71 -6.92 -24.92 -14.84
N ASN A 72 -7.99 -25.46 -14.25
CA ASN A 72 -8.81 -24.77 -13.23
C ASN A 72 -8.37 -25.07 -11.79
N GLN A 73 -7.29 -25.83 -11.59
CA GLN A 73 -6.81 -26.13 -10.24
C GLN A 73 -6.04 -24.94 -9.67
N VAL A 74 -6.33 -24.62 -8.42
CA VAL A 74 -5.64 -23.56 -7.66
C VAL A 74 -4.21 -24.01 -7.38
N ARG A 75 -3.25 -23.39 -8.08
CA ARG A 75 -1.82 -23.68 -7.96
C ARG A 75 -1.17 -23.00 -6.76
N ALA A 76 -1.68 -21.83 -6.38
CA ALA A 76 -1.20 -21.06 -5.24
C ALA A 76 -2.35 -20.38 -4.50
N ILE A 77 -2.15 -20.15 -3.21
CA ILE A 77 -2.97 -19.29 -2.37
C ILE A 77 -2.09 -18.08 -2.00
N ARG A 78 -2.60 -16.90 -2.31
CA ARG A 78 -2.00 -15.61 -1.98
C ARG A 78 -2.45 -15.24 -0.57
N ILE A 79 -1.51 -15.07 0.34
CA ILE A 79 -1.79 -14.66 1.70
C ILE A 79 -1.22 -13.26 1.89
N ASN A 80 -2.07 -12.31 2.29
CA ASN A 80 -1.63 -10.97 2.67
C ASN A 80 -1.80 -10.83 4.19
N VAL A 81 -0.74 -10.41 4.86
CA VAL A 81 -0.74 -10.12 6.29
C VAL A 81 -0.24 -8.73 6.62
N SER A 82 -0.92 -8.09 7.56
CA SER A 82 -0.60 -6.73 8.06
C SER A 82 -1.35 -6.47 9.37
N GLY A 83 -1.39 -5.20 9.78
CA GLY A 83 -2.21 -4.63 10.85
C GLY A 83 -2.81 -3.30 10.39
N THR A 84 -3.28 -2.47 11.33
CA THR A 84 -3.60 -1.08 10.97
C THR A 84 -2.32 -0.30 10.67
N HIS A 85 -2.45 0.81 9.94
CA HIS A 85 -1.30 1.64 9.59
C HIS A 85 -0.49 2.08 10.83
N GLU A 86 -1.20 2.51 11.87
CA GLU A 86 -0.62 2.99 13.12
C GLU A 86 0.10 1.87 13.88
N ASP A 87 -0.50 0.67 13.93
CA ASP A 87 0.12 -0.47 14.61
C ASP A 87 1.37 -0.95 13.87
N MET A 88 1.34 -1.01 12.54
CA MET A 88 2.50 -1.44 11.75
C MET A 88 3.64 -0.43 11.82
N LYS A 89 3.34 0.89 11.80
CA LYS A 89 4.34 1.92 12.04
C LYS A 89 4.96 1.79 13.43
N ARG A 90 4.14 1.59 14.46
CA ARG A 90 4.65 1.37 15.83
C ARG A 90 5.59 0.17 15.89
N ILE A 91 5.20 -0.98 15.32
CA ILE A 91 6.04 -2.20 15.29
C ILE A 91 7.37 -1.93 14.58
N GLU A 92 7.35 -1.13 13.51
CA GLU A 92 8.54 -0.73 12.76
C GLU A 92 9.45 0.22 13.57
N GLU A 93 8.88 1.25 14.19
CA GLU A 93 9.58 2.24 15.03
C GLU A 93 10.19 1.60 16.30
N GLU A 94 9.52 0.61 16.88
CA GLU A 94 10.03 -0.19 18.00
C GLU A 94 11.16 -1.16 17.58
N GLY A 95 11.50 -1.25 16.28
CA GLY A 95 12.52 -2.16 15.77
C GLY A 95 12.10 -3.64 15.76
N ARG A 96 10.79 -3.92 15.89
CA ARG A 96 10.23 -5.27 16.02
C ARG A 96 9.73 -5.85 14.69
N LEU A 97 9.91 -5.14 13.58
CA LEU A 97 9.44 -5.58 12.27
C LEU A 97 10.08 -6.90 11.81
N ASP A 98 11.36 -7.10 12.12
CA ASP A 98 12.09 -8.33 11.77
C ASP A 98 11.58 -9.54 12.57
N GLU A 99 11.32 -9.33 13.87
CA GLU A 99 10.67 -10.30 14.74
C GLU A 99 9.29 -10.68 14.18
N TRP A 100 8.50 -9.68 13.81
CA TRP A 100 7.16 -9.85 13.24
C TRP A 100 7.19 -10.63 11.92
N CYS A 101 8.17 -10.34 11.05
CA CYS A 101 8.38 -11.10 9.82
C CYS A 101 8.72 -12.57 10.10
N ALA A 102 9.64 -12.83 11.03
CA ALA A 102 10.06 -14.18 11.39
C ALA A 102 8.91 -15.01 11.97
N ASP A 103 8.10 -14.43 12.85
CA ASP A 103 6.94 -15.12 13.43
C ASP A 103 5.85 -15.40 12.41
N ASN A 104 5.65 -14.51 11.45
CA ASN A 104 4.74 -14.76 10.34
C ASN A 104 5.17 -15.98 9.54
N LEU A 105 6.45 -16.03 9.15
CA LEU A 105 7.00 -17.19 8.43
C LEU A 105 6.88 -18.47 9.25
N LYS A 106 7.18 -18.41 10.55
CA LYS A 106 7.06 -19.55 11.46
C LYS A 106 5.61 -20.03 11.55
N TYR A 107 4.65 -19.14 11.79
CA TYR A 107 3.24 -19.48 11.86
C TYR A 107 2.76 -20.18 10.58
N PHE A 108 3.12 -19.66 9.41
CA PHE A 108 2.72 -20.27 8.14
C PHE A 108 3.43 -21.59 7.86
N ALA A 109 4.71 -21.72 8.21
CA ALA A 109 5.44 -22.98 8.10
C ALA A 109 4.86 -24.07 9.02
N ASP A 110 4.54 -23.71 10.28
CA ASP A 110 3.96 -24.63 11.26
C ASP A 110 2.52 -25.04 10.86
N THR A 111 1.75 -24.11 10.28
CA THR A 111 0.34 -24.34 9.91
C THR A 111 0.20 -25.12 8.60
N PHE A 112 1.03 -24.83 7.60
CA PHE A 112 0.86 -25.32 6.24
C PHE A 112 1.99 -26.23 5.75
N GLY A 113 3.06 -26.40 6.50
CA GLY A 113 4.29 -27.07 6.10
C GLY A 113 5.27 -26.07 5.46
N LYS A 114 6.52 -26.09 5.91
CA LYS A 114 7.59 -25.19 5.45
C LYS A 114 7.78 -25.25 3.94
N GLU A 115 7.75 -26.45 3.37
CA GLU A 115 7.89 -26.69 1.94
C GLU A 115 6.74 -26.11 1.11
N ASN A 116 5.59 -25.83 1.71
CA ASN A 116 4.44 -25.26 1.01
C ASN A 116 4.47 -23.74 0.96
N ILE A 117 5.31 -23.08 1.76
CA ILE A 117 5.51 -21.63 1.73
C ILE A 117 6.70 -21.32 0.82
N VAL A 118 6.41 -21.05 -0.46
CA VAL A 118 7.44 -21.00 -1.51
C VAL A 118 8.00 -19.60 -1.75
N ALA A 119 7.29 -18.56 -1.31
CA ALA A 119 7.74 -17.18 -1.45
C ALA A 119 7.10 -16.31 -0.35
N ALA A 120 7.87 -15.36 0.17
CA ALA A 120 7.37 -14.34 1.09
C ALA A 120 8.12 -13.02 0.85
N HIS A 121 7.38 -11.92 0.69
CA HIS A 121 7.92 -10.60 0.39
C HIS A 121 7.30 -9.57 1.32
N LEU A 122 8.14 -8.83 2.04
CA LEU A 122 7.77 -7.67 2.82
C LEU A 122 7.78 -6.44 1.91
N HIS A 123 6.66 -5.72 1.87
CA HIS A 123 6.54 -4.42 1.21
C HIS A 123 6.50 -3.32 2.27
N ARG A 124 7.37 -2.31 2.09
CA ARG A 124 7.53 -1.11 2.92
C ARG A 124 7.50 0.17 2.08
N ASP A 125 7.23 0.03 0.80
CA ASP A 125 7.12 1.12 -0.17
C ASP A 125 5.67 1.56 -0.41
N GLU A 126 4.69 0.86 0.13
CA GLU A 126 3.29 1.27 0.12
C GLU A 126 2.90 1.95 1.44
N GLU A 127 1.62 2.31 1.58
CA GLU A 127 1.09 3.04 2.74
C GLU A 127 1.37 2.31 4.07
N THR A 128 1.09 1.02 4.14
CA THR A 128 1.22 0.22 5.37
C THR A 128 2.12 -0.99 5.12
N PRO A 129 3.13 -1.24 5.97
CA PRO A 129 3.95 -2.45 5.88
C PRO A 129 3.10 -3.74 5.88
N HIS A 130 3.35 -4.61 4.91
CA HIS A 130 2.61 -5.87 4.79
C HIS A 130 3.46 -6.96 4.12
N ILE A 131 3.11 -8.23 4.34
CA ILE A 131 3.79 -9.36 3.72
C ILE A 131 2.85 -10.07 2.75
N HIS A 132 3.35 -10.28 1.54
CA HIS A 132 2.80 -11.23 0.60
C HIS A 132 3.44 -12.59 0.79
N VAL A 133 2.68 -13.56 1.32
CA VAL A 133 3.09 -14.96 1.48
C VAL A 133 2.40 -15.82 0.40
N THR A 134 3.15 -16.74 -0.18
CA THR A 134 2.68 -17.61 -1.26
C THR A 134 2.69 -19.05 -0.81
N LEU A 135 1.49 -19.62 -0.70
CA LEU A 135 1.25 -20.99 -0.27
C LEU A 135 0.88 -21.88 -1.46
N VAL A 136 1.62 -22.96 -1.70
CA VAL A 136 1.21 -24.02 -2.63
C VAL A 136 0.39 -25.06 -1.85
N PRO A 137 -0.89 -25.29 -2.18
CA PRO A 137 -1.79 -26.08 -1.35
C PRO A 137 -1.62 -27.59 -1.52
N ILE A 138 -0.43 -28.11 -1.23
CA ILE A 138 -0.14 -29.54 -1.22
C ILE A 138 -0.61 -30.13 0.11
N VAL A 139 -1.48 -31.14 0.03
CA VAL A 139 -1.98 -31.86 1.20
C VAL A 139 -1.76 -33.36 1.05
N LYS A 140 -1.56 -34.04 2.18
CA LYS A 140 -1.51 -35.51 2.29
C LYS A 140 -2.77 -35.99 3.02
N GLY A 141 -3.22 -37.21 2.72
CA GLY A 141 -4.38 -37.83 3.36
C GLY A 141 -5.71 -37.82 2.58
N GLU A 142 -6.72 -38.44 3.22
CA GLU A 142 -7.94 -38.89 2.58
C GLU A 142 -8.78 -37.77 1.92
N ARG A 143 -9.39 -38.08 0.77
CA ARG A 143 -10.25 -37.14 0.04
C ARG A 143 -11.58 -36.97 0.75
N LYS A 144 -12.02 -35.72 0.99
CA LYS A 144 -13.34 -35.40 1.56
C LYS A 144 -14.53 -36.08 0.89
N ARG A 145 -14.51 -36.24 -0.44
CA ARG A 145 -15.60 -36.88 -1.20
C ARG A 145 -15.64 -38.40 -1.04
N ARG A 146 -14.64 -39.03 -0.43
CA ARG A 146 -14.58 -40.48 -0.25
C ARG A 146 -15.77 -41.04 0.52
N LYS A 147 -16.17 -40.41 1.63
CA LYS A 147 -17.34 -40.86 2.41
C LYS A 147 -18.64 -40.87 1.60
N ARG A 148 -18.78 -39.97 0.62
CA ARG A 148 -19.90 -39.97 -0.35
C ARG A 148 -19.69 -40.96 -1.49
N GLU A 149 -18.46 -41.12 -1.97
CA GLU A 149 -18.09 -42.08 -3.03
C GLU A 149 -18.19 -43.55 -2.56
N GLU A 150 -18.01 -43.84 -1.27
CA GLU A 150 -18.19 -45.17 -0.66
C GLU A 150 -19.65 -45.63 -0.62
N GLN A 151 -20.59 -44.69 -0.49
CA GLN A 151 -22.04 -44.97 -0.54
C GLN A 151 -22.53 -45.25 -1.97
N THR A 152 -21.72 -45.02 -2.99
CA THR A 152 -22.09 -45.24 -4.40
C THR A 152 -21.37 -46.47 -4.94
N LYS A 153 -22.08 -47.54 -5.34
CA LYS A 153 -21.49 -48.69 -6.04
C LYS A 153 -21.00 -48.27 -7.43
N LYS A 154 -19.75 -47.81 -7.57
CA LYS A 154 -19.15 -47.47 -8.86
C LYS A 154 -18.11 -48.52 -9.28
N ARG A 155 -18.14 -48.88 -10.58
CA ARG A 155 -17.27 -49.86 -11.28
C ARG A 155 -15.82 -49.38 -11.54
N TYR A 156 -15.44 -48.18 -11.11
CA TYR A 156 -14.12 -47.60 -11.41
C TYR A 156 -13.10 -47.83 -10.29
N ARG A 157 -11.82 -47.95 -10.67
CA ARG A 157 -10.67 -48.12 -9.75
C ARG A 157 -10.69 -47.05 -8.65
N LYS A 158 -10.78 -47.51 -7.39
CA LYS A 158 -10.72 -46.65 -6.20
C LYS A 158 -9.36 -45.95 -6.12
N LYS A 159 -9.36 -44.68 -5.71
CA LYS A 159 -8.14 -43.88 -5.60
C LYS A 159 -7.36 -44.29 -4.35
N PRO A 160 -6.01 -44.29 -4.39
CA PRO A 160 -5.22 -44.54 -3.19
C PRO A 160 -5.55 -43.52 -2.09
N THR A 161 -5.47 -43.97 -0.84
CA THR A 161 -5.95 -43.24 0.34
C THR A 161 -4.97 -42.21 0.87
N ASP A 162 -3.67 -42.42 0.65
CA ASP A 162 -2.58 -41.58 1.14
C ASP A 162 -1.68 -41.06 0.02
N THR A 163 -2.30 -40.43 -0.99
CA THR A 163 -1.55 -39.78 -2.07
C THR A 163 -1.49 -38.28 -1.86
N VAL A 164 -0.31 -37.72 -2.08
CA VAL A 164 -0.08 -36.27 -2.17
C VAL A 164 -0.98 -35.66 -3.24
N ARG A 165 -1.62 -34.54 -2.91
CA ARG A 165 -2.56 -33.87 -3.82
C ARG A 165 -2.51 -32.35 -3.68
N LEU A 166 -2.71 -31.65 -4.79
CA LEU A 166 -2.94 -30.21 -4.84
C LEU A 166 -4.42 -29.93 -4.54
N CYS A 167 -4.73 -29.32 -3.40
CA CYS A 167 -6.12 -29.08 -2.99
C CYS A 167 -6.31 -27.87 -2.05
N ALA A 168 -6.61 -26.72 -2.64
CA ALA A 168 -6.97 -25.52 -1.86
C ALA A 168 -8.23 -25.70 -1.00
N ASP A 169 -9.22 -26.51 -1.43
CA ASP A 169 -10.47 -26.72 -0.68
C ASP A 169 -10.30 -27.50 0.63
N ASP A 170 -9.17 -28.18 0.81
CA ASP A 170 -8.83 -28.84 2.07
C ASP A 170 -8.17 -27.89 3.06
N ILE A 171 -7.56 -26.81 2.56
CA ILE A 171 -6.95 -25.75 3.37
C ILE A 171 -7.99 -24.67 3.69
N MET A 172 -8.75 -24.22 2.69
CA MET A 172 -9.69 -23.09 2.77
C MET A 172 -11.12 -23.52 3.11
N THR A 173 -11.26 -24.40 4.10
CA THR A 173 -12.59 -24.76 4.64
C THR A 173 -13.10 -23.65 5.54
N ARG A 174 -14.41 -23.46 5.64
CA ARG A 174 -14.98 -22.45 6.54
C ARG A 174 -14.46 -22.57 7.98
N LEU A 175 -14.41 -23.79 8.52
CA LEU A 175 -13.91 -24.05 9.88
C LEU A 175 -12.42 -23.72 10.02
N LYS A 176 -11.60 -24.15 9.05
CA LYS A 176 -10.17 -23.84 9.04
C LYS A 176 -9.88 -22.35 8.88
N LEU A 177 -10.58 -21.66 7.97
CA LEU A 177 -10.43 -20.21 7.79
C LEU A 177 -10.78 -19.45 9.08
N LYS A 178 -11.83 -19.86 9.80
CA LYS A 178 -12.14 -19.30 11.13
C LYS A 178 -11.00 -19.58 12.11
N SER A 179 -10.56 -20.83 12.20
CA SER A 179 -9.46 -21.23 13.08
C SER A 179 -8.15 -20.50 12.78
N TYR A 180 -7.85 -20.19 11.52
CA TYR A 180 -6.65 -19.41 11.17
C TYR A 180 -6.76 -17.98 11.66
N GLN A 181 -7.94 -17.35 11.63
CA GLN A 181 -8.11 -16.02 12.23
C GLN A 181 -7.89 -16.06 13.75
N ASP A 182 -8.42 -17.09 14.42
CA ASP A 182 -8.27 -17.29 15.87
C ASP A 182 -6.80 -17.47 16.25
N THR A 183 -6.13 -18.44 15.62
CA THR A 183 -4.75 -18.84 15.95
C THR A 183 -3.70 -17.82 15.49
N TYR A 184 -3.92 -17.16 14.36
CA TYR A 184 -3.04 -16.08 13.90
C TYR A 184 -3.09 -14.86 14.84
N ALA A 185 -4.27 -14.51 15.36
CA ALA A 185 -4.39 -13.45 16.35
C ALA A 185 -3.62 -13.77 17.63
N VAL A 186 -3.64 -15.02 18.09
CA VAL A 186 -2.82 -15.47 19.24
C VAL A 186 -1.33 -15.33 18.94
N ALA A 187 -0.88 -15.74 17.76
CA ALA A 187 0.52 -15.64 17.35
C ALA A 187 1.02 -14.18 17.29
N MET A 188 0.14 -13.24 16.90
CA MET A 188 0.47 -11.83 16.75
C MET A 188 0.15 -10.96 17.98
N ALA A 189 -0.42 -11.54 19.04
CA ALA A 189 -0.87 -10.80 20.23
C ALA A 189 0.27 -10.01 20.90
N LYS A 190 1.51 -10.52 20.87
CA LYS A 190 2.69 -9.85 21.44
C LYS A 190 3.10 -8.56 20.71
N TYR A 191 2.50 -8.26 19.57
CA TYR A 191 2.68 -7.00 18.82
C TYR A 191 1.56 -5.98 19.10
N GLY A 192 0.65 -6.29 20.04
CA GLY A 192 -0.51 -5.46 20.36
C GLY A 192 -1.62 -5.54 19.31
N LEU A 193 -1.57 -6.55 18.45
CA LEU A 193 -2.60 -6.83 17.43
C LEU A 193 -3.62 -7.82 17.98
N GLN A 194 -4.91 -7.55 17.78
CA GLN A 194 -5.98 -8.41 18.27
C GLN A 194 -6.78 -9.05 17.13
N ARG A 195 -7.56 -10.07 17.46
CA ARG A 195 -8.42 -10.75 16.49
C ARG A 195 -9.48 -9.81 15.92
N GLY A 196 -9.71 -9.88 14.61
CA GLY A 196 -10.87 -9.26 13.98
C GLY A 196 -12.20 -9.74 14.58
N ILE A 197 -13.29 -9.02 14.31
CA ILE A 197 -14.63 -9.31 14.85
C ILE A 197 -15.13 -10.68 14.36
N ASP A 198 -15.46 -11.60 15.28
CA ASP A 198 -16.06 -12.89 14.91
C ASP A 198 -17.47 -12.70 14.36
N GLY A 199 -17.77 -13.36 13.25
CA GLY A 199 -19.06 -13.16 12.56
C GLY A 199 -19.22 -11.80 11.89
N SER A 200 -18.13 -11.06 11.63
CA SER A 200 -18.16 -9.81 10.88
C SER A 200 -18.94 -9.95 9.57
N LYS A 201 -19.85 -8.99 9.32
CA LYS A 201 -20.63 -8.89 8.07
C LYS A 201 -19.89 -8.14 6.97
N ALA A 202 -18.67 -7.66 7.24
CA ALA A 202 -17.87 -6.94 6.26
C ALA A 202 -17.56 -7.84 5.05
N ARG A 203 -17.68 -7.27 3.86
CA ARG A 203 -17.26 -7.93 2.62
C ARG A 203 -15.91 -7.38 2.21
N HIS A 204 -15.03 -8.27 1.77
CA HIS A 204 -13.76 -7.86 1.18
C HIS A 204 -14.03 -6.95 -0.03
N LYS A 205 -13.34 -5.81 -0.05
CA LYS A 205 -13.30 -4.89 -1.18
C LYS A 205 -11.91 -4.96 -1.78
N SER A 206 -11.81 -5.01 -3.10
CA SER A 206 -10.50 -4.92 -3.75
C SER A 206 -9.90 -3.53 -3.51
N THR A 207 -8.58 -3.41 -3.60
CA THR A 207 -7.88 -2.13 -3.43
C THR A 207 -8.43 -1.05 -4.37
N GLN A 208 -8.73 -1.40 -5.63
CA GLN A 208 -9.33 -0.48 -6.59
C GLN A 208 -10.74 -0.04 -6.19
N GLN A 209 -11.58 -0.96 -5.69
CA GLN A 209 -12.91 -0.63 -5.19
C GLN A 209 -12.82 0.27 -3.96
N TYR A 210 -11.90 0.00 -3.05
CA TYR A 210 -11.67 0.83 -1.87
C TYR A 210 -11.35 2.27 -2.25
N TYR A 211 -10.36 2.50 -3.13
CA TYR A 211 -10.03 3.85 -3.58
C TYR A 211 -11.18 4.53 -4.32
N ARG A 212 -11.96 3.78 -5.13
CA ARG A 212 -13.16 4.32 -5.80
C ARG A 212 -14.23 4.75 -4.79
N ASP A 213 -14.47 3.95 -3.77
CA ASP A 213 -15.47 4.25 -2.73
C ASP A 213 -15.04 5.47 -1.90
N ILE A 214 -13.76 5.57 -1.54
CA ILE A 214 -13.19 6.73 -0.84
C ILE A 214 -13.30 7.99 -1.68
N GLN A 215 -12.99 7.91 -2.98
CA GLN A 215 -13.13 9.04 -3.89
C GLN A 215 -14.59 9.51 -3.96
N LYS A 216 -15.52 8.56 -4.13
CA LYS A 216 -16.95 8.88 -4.17
C LYS A 216 -17.43 9.53 -2.86
N LEU A 217 -17.04 8.98 -1.72
CA LEU A 217 -17.39 9.54 -0.41
C LEU A 217 -16.82 10.95 -0.23
N SER A 218 -15.58 11.19 -0.67
CA SER A 218 -14.98 12.52 -0.67
C SER A 218 -15.77 13.49 -1.55
N ASP A 219 -16.21 13.07 -2.72
CA ASP A 219 -16.95 13.92 -3.65
C ASP A 219 -18.37 14.20 -3.12
N ASP A 220 -19.04 13.21 -2.55
CA ASP A 220 -20.35 13.34 -1.90
C ASP A 220 -20.26 14.29 -0.69
N LEU A 221 -19.24 14.13 0.16
CA LEU A 221 -19.02 15.00 1.33
C LEU A 221 -18.71 16.45 0.93
N LYS A 222 -17.94 16.65 -0.15
CA LYS A 222 -17.70 17.99 -0.70
C LYS A 222 -19.01 18.64 -1.17
N ALA A 223 -19.86 17.88 -1.85
CA ALA A 223 -21.15 18.39 -2.30
C ALA A 223 -22.06 18.76 -1.11
N GLU A 224 -22.11 17.92 -0.07
CA GLU A 224 -22.87 18.19 1.15
C GLU A 224 -22.36 19.44 1.90
N VAL A 225 -21.04 19.63 1.99
CA VAL A 225 -20.44 20.84 2.57
C VAL A 225 -20.85 22.10 1.80
N VAL A 226 -20.88 22.05 0.46
CA VAL A 226 -21.32 23.18 -0.37
C VAL A 226 -22.81 23.49 -0.14
N ASP A 227 -23.66 22.46 -0.11
CA ASP A 227 -25.09 22.64 0.13
C ASP A 227 -25.37 23.22 1.52
N LEU A 228 -24.68 22.71 2.56
CA LEU A 228 -24.79 23.24 3.92
C LEU A 228 -24.31 24.70 4.02
N GLN A 229 -23.29 25.09 3.26
CA GLN A 229 -22.85 26.49 3.18
C GLN A 229 -23.94 27.36 2.54
N GLN A 230 -24.55 26.90 1.45
CA GLN A 230 -25.64 27.60 0.77
C GLN A 230 -26.87 27.76 1.70
N GLN A 231 -27.28 26.69 2.39
CA GLN A 231 -28.39 26.73 3.34
C GLN A 231 -28.12 27.67 4.51
N LYS A 232 -26.87 27.72 4.98
CA LYS A 232 -26.44 28.66 6.03
C LYS A 232 -26.58 30.10 5.55
N GLU A 233 -26.14 30.41 4.34
CA GLU A 233 -26.28 31.77 3.77
C GLU A 233 -27.75 32.17 3.60
N THR A 234 -28.61 31.27 3.10
CA THR A 234 -30.05 31.56 2.96
C THR A 234 -30.72 31.77 4.31
N ALA A 235 -30.41 30.93 5.31
CA ALA A 235 -30.95 31.08 6.66
C ALA A 235 -30.49 32.40 7.31
N GLN A 236 -29.25 32.84 7.07
CA GLN A 236 -28.76 34.13 7.54
C GLN A 236 -29.49 35.31 6.88
N GLU A 237 -29.79 35.22 5.59
CA GLU A 237 -30.52 36.27 4.87
C GLU A 237 -32.00 36.32 5.31
N GLU A 238 -32.64 35.16 5.52
CA GLU A 238 -33.99 35.07 6.09
C GLU A 238 -34.05 35.64 7.50
N LEU A 239 -33.07 35.31 8.36
CA LEU A 239 -32.95 35.88 9.70
C LEU A 239 -32.80 37.41 9.62
N ARG A 240 -32.01 37.91 8.67
CA ARG A 240 -31.84 39.35 8.45
C ARG A 240 -33.14 40.03 8.02
N ARG A 241 -33.95 39.37 7.18
CA ARG A 241 -35.28 39.87 6.77
C ARG A 241 -36.26 39.85 7.93
N ALA A 242 -36.36 38.74 8.66
CA ALA A 242 -37.21 38.63 9.85
C ALA A 242 -36.84 39.70 10.89
N LYS A 243 -35.55 39.96 11.13
CA LYS A 243 -35.09 41.06 12.01
C LYS A 243 -35.58 42.42 11.54
N LYS A 244 -35.53 42.71 10.23
CA LYS A 244 -36.06 43.97 9.67
C LYS A 244 -37.57 44.06 9.81
N GLU A 245 -38.30 42.98 9.52
CA GLU A 245 -39.76 42.93 9.64
C GLU A 245 -40.21 43.14 11.08
N ILE A 246 -39.58 42.46 12.04
CA ILE A 246 -39.82 42.67 13.48
C ILE A 246 -39.54 44.13 13.87
N GLN A 247 -38.45 44.73 13.38
CA GLN A 247 -38.15 46.14 13.65
C GLN A 247 -39.23 47.08 13.09
N THR A 248 -39.75 46.80 11.88
CA THR A 248 -40.85 47.57 11.30
C THR A 248 -42.19 47.35 12.01
N GLU A 249 -42.50 46.11 12.43
CA GLU A 249 -43.67 45.79 13.24
C GLU A 249 -43.58 46.43 14.62
N LYS A 250 -42.38 46.55 15.21
CA LYS A 250 -42.16 47.26 16.48
C LYS A 250 -42.40 48.77 16.33
N LEU A 251 -42.01 49.37 15.21
CA LEU A 251 -42.30 50.78 14.89
C LEU A 251 -43.79 51.01 14.62
N LYS A 252 -44.45 50.11 13.88
CA LYS A 252 -45.90 50.13 13.68
C LYS A 252 -46.65 49.90 14.98
N GLY A 253 -46.20 48.96 15.79
CA GLY A 253 -46.68 48.63 17.13
C GLY A 253 -46.60 49.84 18.05
N ALA A 254 -45.46 50.53 18.11
CA ALA A 254 -45.35 51.76 18.87
C ALA A 254 -46.30 52.86 18.36
N ALA A 255 -46.51 52.96 17.04
CA ALA A 255 -47.46 53.88 16.44
C ALA A 255 -48.93 53.50 16.70
N THR A 256 -49.26 52.20 16.68
CA THR A 256 -50.59 51.68 17.02
C THR A 256 -50.84 51.72 18.52
N THR A 257 -49.84 51.57 19.38
CA THR A 257 -49.97 51.80 20.83
C THR A 257 -50.14 53.28 21.13
N ALA A 258 -49.45 54.18 20.42
CA ALA A 258 -49.71 55.61 20.53
C ALA A 258 -51.13 55.98 20.05
N ALA A 259 -51.58 55.40 18.93
CA ALA A 259 -52.96 55.57 18.44
C ALA A 259 -54.01 54.87 19.32
N ALA A 260 -53.66 53.72 19.91
CA ALA A 260 -54.49 52.97 20.84
C ALA A 260 -54.58 53.69 22.17
N ASN A 261 -53.54 54.34 22.69
CA ASN A 261 -53.63 55.17 23.90
C ASN A 261 -54.49 56.43 23.65
N ILE A 262 -54.51 56.94 22.41
CA ILE A 262 -55.44 57.98 21.99
C ILE A 262 -56.89 57.42 21.93
N ALA A 263 -57.06 56.20 21.42
CA ALA A 263 -58.36 55.50 21.32
C ALA A 263 -58.84 54.83 22.63
N GLU A 264 -57.97 54.55 23.60
CA GLU A 264 -58.23 53.94 24.91
C GLU A 264 -58.83 54.97 25.86
N SER A 265 -58.71 56.26 25.53
CA SER A 265 -59.60 57.30 26.07
C SER A 265 -61.07 57.12 25.62
N VAL A 266 -61.35 56.24 24.65
CA VAL A 266 -62.69 56.01 24.07
C VAL A 266 -63.13 54.52 24.06
N GLY A 267 -62.24 53.54 24.25
CA GLY A 267 -62.50 52.12 23.95
C GLY A 267 -62.44 51.13 25.13
N SER A 268 -62.80 51.54 26.35
CA SER A 268 -62.62 50.78 27.60
C SER A 268 -63.44 49.47 27.77
N LEU A 269 -64.01 48.86 26.72
CA LEU A 269 -65.12 47.91 26.96
C LEU A 269 -65.05 46.46 26.46
N PHE A 270 -64.14 45.97 25.61
CA PHE A 270 -64.15 44.51 25.30
C PHE A 270 -62.80 43.97 24.78
N GLY A 271 -62.14 43.06 25.54
CA GLY A 271 -61.08 42.18 24.99
C GLY A 271 -59.83 41.84 25.84
N SER A 272 -59.78 42.16 27.13
CA SER A 272 -58.51 42.26 27.90
C SER A 272 -57.73 40.98 28.22
N ASN A 273 -58.34 39.78 28.23
CA ASN A 273 -57.65 38.58 28.76
C ASN A 273 -56.80 37.80 27.74
N LYS A 274 -57.22 37.73 26.46
CA LYS A 274 -56.47 36.98 25.43
C LYS A 274 -55.23 37.76 24.95
N VAL A 275 -55.35 39.08 24.90
CA VAL A 275 -54.26 40.02 24.58
C VAL A 275 -53.14 39.92 25.63
N LYS A 276 -53.50 39.98 26.93
CA LYS A 276 -52.52 39.83 28.04
C LYS A 276 -51.79 38.49 28.06
N THR A 277 -52.43 37.43 27.55
CA THR A 277 -51.81 36.10 27.48
C THR A 277 -50.79 36.05 26.33
N LEU A 278 -51.16 36.56 25.15
CA LEU A 278 -50.27 36.66 24.00
C LEU A 278 -49.09 37.60 24.26
N GLU A 279 -49.28 38.70 24.99
CA GLU A 279 -48.19 39.60 25.40
C GLU A 279 -47.14 38.90 26.27
N ARG A 280 -47.59 38.05 27.21
CA ARG A 280 -46.69 37.28 28.07
C ARG A 280 -45.91 36.22 27.30
N GLU A 281 -46.57 35.50 26.39
CA GLU A 281 -45.92 34.53 25.50
C GLU A 281 -44.91 35.19 24.58
N ASN A 282 -45.23 36.38 24.06
CA ASN A 282 -44.33 37.14 23.19
C ASN A 282 -43.07 37.61 23.94
N ILE A 283 -43.22 38.08 25.19
CA ILE A 283 -42.08 38.43 26.06
C ILE A 283 -41.22 37.19 26.37
N ALA A 284 -41.84 36.03 26.60
CA ALA A 284 -41.12 34.79 26.88
C ALA A 284 -40.31 34.33 25.65
N LEU A 285 -40.93 34.30 24.47
CA LEU A 285 -40.25 33.98 23.20
C LEU A 285 -39.10 34.95 22.91
N HIS A 286 -39.27 36.25 23.19
CA HIS A 286 -38.19 37.22 23.00
C HIS A 286 -36.98 36.98 23.92
N ARG A 287 -37.20 36.47 25.14
CA ARG A 287 -36.10 36.07 26.03
C ARG A 287 -35.38 34.83 25.50
N GLU A 288 -36.15 33.82 25.08
CA GLU A 288 -35.58 32.58 24.53
C GLU A 288 -34.76 32.82 23.26
N VAL A 289 -35.23 33.73 22.38
CA VAL A 289 -34.46 34.15 21.20
C VAL A 289 -33.16 34.86 21.59
N ALA A 290 -33.18 35.72 22.62
CA ALA A 290 -31.97 36.39 23.09
C ALA A 290 -30.94 35.41 23.67
N ASP A 291 -31.39 34.44 24.48
CA ASP A 291 -30.54 33.39 25.05
C ASP A 291 -29.93 32.51 23.94
N HIS A 292 -30.72 32.18 22.91
CA HIS A 292 -30.22 31.44 21.74
C HIS A 292 -29.21 32.26 20.93
N GLU A 293 -29.40 33.56 20.75
CA GLU A 293 -28.42 34.42 20.08
C GLU A 293 -27.07 34.44 20.81
N GLU A 294 -27.07 34.55 22.14
CA GLU A 294 -25.85 34.51 22.96
C GLU A 294 -25.12 33.16 22.84
N THR A 295 -25.86 32.04 22.86
CA THR A 295 -25.25 30.72 22.67
C THR A 295 -24.68 30.51 21.27
N ILE A 296 -25.34 31.05 20.24
CA ILE A 296 -24.84 30.96 18.85
C ILE A 296 -23.54 31.76 18.71
N GLU A 297 -23.46 32.96 19.28
CA GLU A 297 -22.22 33.76 19.28
C GLU A 297 -21.08 33.02 19.99
N ALA A 298 -21.34 32.47 21.18
CA ALA A 298 -20.34 31.71 21.93
C ALA A 298 -19.84 30.46 21.16
N LEU A 299 -20.73 29.77 20.45
CA LEU A 299 -20.35 28.62 19.61
C LEU A 299 -19.55 29.06 18.38
N GLN A 300 -19.90 30.19 17.76
CA GLN A 300 -19.15 30.75 16.63
C GLN A 300 -17.71 31.12 17.02
N ASP A 301 -17.54 31.78 18.16
CA ASP A 301 -16.22 32.13 18.69
C ASP A 301 -15.37 30.88 18.97
N ARG A 302 -16.00 29.83 19.52
CA ARG A 302 -15.32 28.56 19.78
C ARG A 302 -14.90 27.85 18.49
N ILE A 303 -15.74 27.85 17.47
CA ILE A 303 -15.42 27.28 16.15
C ILE A 303 -14.26 28.07 15.50
N GLN A 304 -14.29 29.40 15.53
CA GLN A 304 -13.19 30.22 15.00
C GLN A 304 -11.88 29.95 15.72
N THR A 305 -11.92 29.85 17.06
CA THR A 305 -10.73 29.54 17.86
C THR A 305 -10.16 28.17 17.50
N MET A 306 -11.02 27.14 17.41
CA MET A 306 -10.60 25.79 17.01
C MET A 306 -10.02 25.76 15.59
N GLN A 307 -10.60 26.51 14.64
CA GLN A 307 -10.08 26.59 13.27
C GLN A 307 -8.72 27.29 13.22
N ALA A 308 -8.52 28.34 14.02
CA ALA A 308 -7.25 29.04 14.12
C ALA A 308 -6.15 28.15 14.73
N ASP A 309 -6.48 27.43 15.81
CA ASP A 309 -5.56 26.49 16.46
C ASP A 309 -5.19 25.33 15.52
N HIS A 310 -6.16 24.73 14.85
CA HIS A 310 -5.90 23.66 13.89
C HIS A 310 -5.04 24.13 12.71
N SER A 311 -5.31 25.33 12.20
CA SER A 311 -4.49 25.95 11.15
C SER A 311 -3.05 26.19 11.60
N ARG A 312 -2.85 26.55 12.88
CA ARG A 312 -1.52 26.72 13.48
C ARG A 312 -0.79 25.37 13.58
N GLU A 313 -1.44 24.34 14.10
CA GLU A 313 -0.86 22.99 14.22
C GLU A 313 -0.44 22.41 12.86
N ILE A 314 -1.28 22.56 11.82
CA ILE A 314 -0.92 22.10 10.47
C ILE A 314 0.34 22.82 9.97
N ARG A 315 0.44 24.13 10.16
CA ARG A 315 1.63 24.91 9.73
C ARG A 315 2.88 24.49 10.49
N GLU A 316 2.78 24.28 11.80
CA GLU A 316 3.91 23.83 12.63
C GLU A 316 4.40 22.44 12.20
N MET A 317 3.46 21.51 11.96
CA MET A 317 3.79 20.17 11.44
C MET A 317 4.46 20.24 10.06
N GLN A 318 3.92 21.03 9.13
CA GLN A 318 4.51 21.20 7.80
C GLN A 318 5.91 21.82 7.88
N GLN A 319 6.10 22.80 8.75
CA GLN A 319 7.41 23.43 8.94
C GLN A 319 8.43 22.44 9.54
N LYS A 320 8.03 21.65 10.54
CA LYS A 320 8.89 20.63 11.14
C LYS A 320 9.28 19.56 10.12
N HIS A 321 8.31 19.07 9.35
CA HIS A 321 8.56 18.09 8.31
C HIS A 321 9.48 18.64 7.21
N GLY A 322 9.28 19.90 6.78
CA GLY A 322 10.15 20.56 5.81
C GLY A 322 11.60 20.70 6.30
N ARG A 323 11.79 21.02 7.59
CA ARG A 323 13.13 21.07 8.21
C ARG A 323 13.79 19.69 8.25
N GLU A 324 13.07 18.66 8.67
CA GLU A 324 13.60 17.28 8.71
C GLU A 324 14.02 16.78 7.33
N ILE A 325 13.25 17.10 6.28
CA ILE A 325 13.63 16.77 4.90
C ILE A 325 14.91 17.50 4.51
N ALA A 326 15.00 18.81 4.76
CA ALA A 326 16.16 19.62 4.41
C ALA A 326 17.44 19.14 5.14
N ASP A 327 17.32 18.79 6.43
CA ASP A 327 18.43 18.28 7.24
C ASP A 327 18.90 16.92 6.73
N LYS A 328 17.96 16.01 6.41
CA LYS A 328 18.29 14.71 5.81
C LYS A 328 18.96 14.85 4.44
N ASP A 329 18.44 15.72 3.58
CA ASP A 329 19.02 15.98 2.25
C ASP A 329 20.44 16.55 2.37
N THR A 330 20.66 17.46 3.33
CA THR A 330 22.00 18.01 3.63
C THR A 330 22.96 16.92 4.11
N ARG A 331 22.51 16.03 5.02
CA ARG A 331 23.32 14.90 5.51
C ARG A 331 23.65 13.92 4.40
N HIS A 332 22.68 13.53 3.57
CA HIS A 332 22.92 12.66 2.42
C HIS A 332 23.90 13.27 1.43
N LYS A 333 23.80 14.58 1.13
CA LYS A 333 24.77 15.28 0.27
C LYS A 333 26.19 15.22 0.83
N GLN A 334 26.35 15.38 2.15
CA GLN A 334 27.64 15.26 2.82
C GLN A 334 28.19 13.82 2.73
N GLU A 335 27.37 12.80 2.99
CA GLU A 335 27.76 11.39 2.88
C GLU A 335 28.15 11.01 1.46
N ILE A 336 27.38 11.43 0.45
CA ILE A 336 27.72 11.21 -0.97
C ILE A 336 29.05 11.88 -1.32
N SER A 337 29.28 13.12 -0.86
CA SER A 337 30.54 13.83 -1.08
C SER A 337 31.73 13.10 -0.45
N PHE A 338 31.54 12.60 0.78
CA PHE A 338 32.54 11.80 1.47
C PHE A 338 32.85 10.50 0.70
N LEU A 339 31.84 9.74 0.31
CA LEU A 339 32.01 8.51 -0.48
C LEU A 339 32.70 8.76 -1.81
N LYS A 340 32.33 9.85 -2.53
CA LYS A 340 33.04 10.27 -3.76
C LYS A 340 34.53 10.49 -3.52
N THR A 341 34.88 11.12 -2.40
CA THR A 341 36.28 11.37 -2.03
C THR A 341 37.01 10.06 -1.70
N VAL A 342 36.37 9.15 -0.97
CA VAL A 342 36.94 7.82 -0.67
C VAL A 342 37.17 7.02 -1.94
N ILE A 343 36.20 6.98 -2.86
CA ILE A 343 36.32 6.29 -4.15
C ILE A 343 37.45 6.91 -4.99
N ALA A 344 37.54 8.24 -5.06
CA ALA A 344 38.60 8.92 -5.79
C ALA A 344 40.01 8.59 -5.23
N ARG A 345 40.16 8.55 -3.89
CA ARG A 345 41.41 8.12 -3.24
C ARG A 345 41.74 6.66 -3.54
N ALA A 346 40.75 5.76 -3.44
CA ALA A 346 40.93 4.35 -3.77
C ALA A 346 41.35 4.16 -5.24
N ALA A 347 40.73 4.88 -6.17
CA ALA A 347 41.12 4.86 -7.59
C ALA A 347 42.53 5.42 -7.85
N ALA A 348 43.00 6.35 -7.02
CA ALA A 348 44.37 6.88 -7.10
C ALA A 348 45.41 5.89 -6.55
N TRP A 349 45.11 5.18 -5.45
CA TRP A 349 46.03 4.24 -4.81
C TRP A 349 46.08 2.86 -5.47
N PHE A 350 44.97 2.44 -6.09
CA PHE A 350 44.84 1.10 -6.66
C PHE A 350 44.54 1.18 -8.16
N PRO A 351 45.57 1.13 -9.04
CA PRO A 351 45.39 1.22 -10.48
C PRO A 351 44.42 0.18 -11.07
N TYR A 352 44.43 -1.05 -10.53
CA TYR A 352 43.50 -2.10 -10.94
C TYR A 352 42.03 -1.77 -10.60
N PHE A 353 41.78 -1.13 -9.45
CA PHE A 353 40.44 -0.68 -9.07
C PHE A 353 39.93 0.42 -10.01
N ARG A 354 40.80 1.34 -10.41
CA ARG A 354 40.48 2.35 -11.43
C ARG A 354 40.08 1.72 -12.77
N GLU A 355 40.79 0.69 -13.21
CA GLU A 355 40.45 -0.04 -14.43
C GLU A 355 39.14 -0.82 -14.30
N MET A 356 38.84 -1.38 -13.13
CA MET A 356 37.53 -2.02 -12.88
C MET A 356 36.38 -1.02 -13.00
N LEU A 357 36.51 0.18 -12.41
CA LEU A 357 35.51 1.25 -12.54
C LEU A 357 35.33 1.68 -14.00
N ARG A 358 36.42 1.76 -14.78
CA ARG A 358 36.35 2.09 -16.21
C ARG A 358 35.58 1.02 -16.98
N ILE A 359 35.85 -0.26 -16.73
CA ILE A 359 35.15 -1.37 -17.37
C ILE A 359 33.68 -1.45 -16.95
N GLU A 360 33.37 -1.19 -15.69
CA GLU A 360 31.99 -1.13 -15.20
C GLU A 360 31.19 -0.06 -15.97
N ASN A 361 31.76 1.14 -16.15
CA ASN A 361 31.15 2.20 -16.94
C ASN A 361 31.01 1.82 -18.42
N LEU A 362 32.02 1.17 -19.01
CA LEU A 362 31.96 0.68 -20.38
C LEU A 362 30.84 -0.35 -20.56
N CYS A 363 30.67 -1.29 -19.63
CA CYS A 363 29.61 -2.29 -19.71
C CYS A 363 28.22 -1.63 -19.68
N ARG A 364 28.00 -0.68 -18.78
CA ARG A 364 26.73 0.09 -18.73
C ARG A 364 26.49 0.88 -20.01
N LEU A 365 27.53 1.53 -20.55
CA LEU A 365 27.45 2.31 -21.77
C LEU A 365 27.07 1.45 -22.98
N VAL A 366 27.65 0.25 -23.08
CA VAL A 366 27.33 -0.74 -24.13
C VAL A 366 25.89 -1.26 -24.00
N GLY A 367 25.27 -1.14 -22.83
CA GLY A 367 23.86 -1.48 -22.61
C GLY A 367 23.63 -2.69 -21.71
N PHE A 368 24.65 -3.18 -21.00
CA PHE A 368 24.48 -4.25 -20.02
C PHE A 368 23.77 -3.75 -18.76
N ASP A 369 22.86 -4.57 -18.23
CA ASP A 369 22.20 -4.29 -16.96
C ASP A 369 23.16 -4.43 -15.75
N GLU A 370 22.67 -4.10 -14.56
CA GLU A 370 23.49 -4.14 -13.34
C GLU A 370 24.04 -5.53 -13.01
N ARG A 371 23.25 -6.59 -13.24
CA ARG A 371 23.67 -7.99 -12.96
C ARG A 371 24.67 -8.49 -13.98
N GLN A 372 24.44 -8.17 -15.25
CA GLN A 372 25.33 -8.48 -16.36
C GLN A 372 26.67 -7.77 -16.19
N THR A 373 26.65 -6.47 -15.88
CA THR A 373 27.83 -5.66 -15.58
C THR A 373 28.62 -6.24 -14.41
N ALA A 374 27.94 -6.59 -13.30
CA ALA A 374 28.60 -7.21 -12.14
C ALA A 374 29.22 -8.58 -12.47
N THR A 375 28.63 -9.35 -13.38
CA THR A 375 29.16 -10.64 -13.83
C THR A 375 30.45 -10.45 -14.63
N LEU A 376 30.42 -9.50 -15.57
CA LEU A 376 31.55 -9.15 -16.44
C LEU A 376 32.73 -8.56 -15.65
N VAL A 377 32.48 -7.62 -14.74
CA VAL A 377 33.53 -6.97 -13.91
C VAL A 377 34.22 -7.99 -12.98
N LYS A 378 33.53 -9.07 -12.58
CA LYS A 378 34.12 -10.20 -11.83
C LYS A 378 34.96 -11.14 -12.71
N GLY A 379 35.10 -10.85 -14.01
CA GLY A 379 35.83 -11.66 -14.98
C GLY A 379 35.11 -12.93 -15.43
N LYS A 380 33.84 -13.11 -15.06
CA LYS A 380 33.06 -14.28 -15.47
C LYS A 380 32.51 -14.09 -16.89
N PRO A 381 32.51 -15.15 -17.72
CA PRO A 381 31.90 -15.09 -19.03
C PRO A 381 30.37 -14.92 -18.92
N LEU A 382 29.79 -14.20 -19.87
CA LEU A 382 28.36 -13.93 -19.98
C LEU A 382 27.91 -14.20 -21.42
N GLU A 383 26.98 -15.13 -21.62
CA GLU A 383 26.29 -15.23 -22.91
C GLU A 383 25.18 -14.20 -22.97
N TYR A 384 25.17 -13.39 -24.03
CA TYR A 384 24.15 -12.36 -24.23
C TYR A 384 23.69 -12.31 -25.68
N ALA A 385 22.39 -12.04 -25.82
CA ALA A 385 21.68 -11.85 -27.08
C ALA A 385 20.84 -10.58 -26.94
N GLY A 386 21.02 -9.62 -27.84
CA GLY A 386 20.35 -8.34 -27.77
C GLY A 386 21.11 -7.22 -28.44
N GLU A 387 20.72 -5.99 -28.13
CA GLU A 387 21.33 -4.78 -28.68
C GLU A 387 22.54 -4.34 -27.84
N LEU A 388 23.58 -3.88 -28.51
CA LEU A 388 24.81 -3.32 -27.95
C LEU A 388 25.03 -1.94 -28.53
N TYR A 389 25.23 -0.94 -27.68
CA TYR A 389 25.54 0.42 -28.11
C TYR A 389 27.05 0.60 -28.33
N SER A 390 27.42 1.16 -29.48
CA SER A 390 28.78 1.61 -29.77
C SER A 390 28.84 3.12 -29.66
N GLU A 391 29.63 3.62 -28.73
CA GLU A 391 29.93 5.05 -28.61
C GLU A 391 30.72 5.56 -29.82
N GLU A 392 31.68 4.77 -30.33
CA GLU A 392 32.52 5.12 -31.49
C GLU A 392 31.69 5.37 -32.76
N HIS A 393 30.62 4.59 -32.96
CA HIS A 393 29.76 4.70 -34.14
C HIS A 393 28.41 5.39 -33.87
N GLY A 394 28.14 5.78 -32.63
CA GLY A 394 26.90 6.43 -32.20
C GLY A 394 25.62 5.63 -32.47
N ARG A 395 25.69 4.30 -32.60
CA ARG A 395 24.57 3.43 -32.99
C ARG A 395 24.58 2.09 -32.27
N LYS A 396 23.46 1.38 -32.35
CA LYS A 396 23.29 0.05 -31.78
C LYS A 396 23.53 -1.04 -32.81
N PHE A 397 24.08 -2.16 -32.37
CA PHE A 397 24.31 -3.38 -33.14
C PHE A 397 23.64 -4.54 -32.42
N THR A 398 23.06 -5.47 -33.19
CA THR A 398 22.35 -6.63 -32.62
C THR A 398 23.25 -7.86 -32.67
N THR A 399 23.28 -8.62 -31.59
CA THR A 399 23.92 -9.95 -31.54
C THR A 399 22.89 -11.01 -31.16
N GLU A 400 22.89 -12.14 -31.87
CA GLU A 400 21.92 -13.22 -31.65
C GLU A 400 22.31 -14.12 -30.48
N ARG A 401 23.62 -14.32 -30.25
CA ARG A 401 24.18 -15.04 -29.09
C ARG A 401 25.71 -14.96 -29.11
N ALA A 402 26.29 -14.14 -28.25
CA ALA A 402 27.73 -13.94 -28.15
C ALA A 402 28.25 -14.13 -26.72
N GLY A 403 29.48 -14.62 -26.58
CA GLY A 403 30.16 -14.77 -25.30
C GLY A 403 30.95 -13.51 -24.94
N PHE A 404 30.55 -12.82 -23.88
CA PHE A 404 31.22 -11.64 -23.37
C PHE A 404 32.10 -11.97 -22.17
N GLN A 405 33.30 -11.39 -22.12
CA GLN A 405 34.19 -11.53 -20.96
C GLN A 405 35.10 -10.33 -20.82
N VAL A 406 35.41 -9.95 -19.58
CA VAL A 406 36.47 -8.97 -19.29
C VAL A 406 37.78 -9.72 -19.17
N LEU A 407 38.74 -9.36 -20.01
CA LEU A 407 40.07 -9.95 -20.08
C LEU A 407 41.14 -8.90 -19.77
N LYS A 408 42.35 -9.33 -19.41
CA LYS A 408 43.51 -8.43 -19.36
C LYS A 408 43.91 -8.08 -20.79
N ASP A 409 44.29 -6.82 -21.02
CA ASP A 409 44.81 -6.41 -22.32
C ASP A 409 46.12 -7.20 -22.60
N PRO A 410 46.25 -7.84 -23.77
CA PRO A 410 47.42 -8.63 -24.12
C PRO A 410 48.69 -7.78 -24.31
N THR A 411 48.54 -6.49 -24.58
CA THR A 411 49.64 -5.53 -24.80
C THR A 411 50.01 -4.79 -23.53
N ASP A 412 49.04 -4.59 -22.64
CA ASP A 412 49.22 -3.92 -21.35
C ASP A 412 48.47 -4.68 -20.24
N GLY A 413 49.17 -5.61 -19.57
CA GLY A 413 48.57 -6.46 -18.53
C GLY A 413 48.01 -5.73 -17.30
N THR A 414 48.15 -4.39 -17.23
CA THR A 414 47.53 -3.54 -16.22
C THR A 414 46.13 -3.06 -16.62
N LYS A 415 45.77 -3.14 -17.90
CA LYS A 415 44.47 -2.75 -18.44
C LYS A 415 43.52 -3.93 -18.59
N LEU A 416 42.24 -3.60 -18.57
CA LEU A 416 41.15 -4.55 -18.81
C LEU A 416 40.45 -4.22 -20.12
N VAL A 417 39.97 -5.24 -20.82
CA VAL A 417 39.27 -5.11 -22.10
C VAL A 417 37.99 -5.93 -22.02
N LEU A 418 36.86 -5.32 -22.41
CA LEU A 418 35.63 -6.05 -22.65
C LEU A 418 35.73 -6.72 -24.02
N ALA A 419 35.64 -8.04 -24.05
CA ALA A 419 35.73 -8.86 -25.24
C ALA A 419 34.41 -9.55 -25.55
N ILE A 420 34.14 -9.73 -26.84
CA ILE A 420 33.07 -10.54 -27.42
C ILE A 420 33.72 -11.65 -28.23
N ASP A 421 33.41 -12.91 -27.90
CA ASP A 421 34.02 -14.12 -28.47
C ASP A 421 35.55 -14.06 -28.53
N ARG A 422 36.16 -13.62 -27.43
CA ARG A 422 37.62 -13.41 -27.22
C ARG A 422 38.25 -12.28 -28.05
N LYS A 423 37.45 -11.47 -28.72
CA LYS A 423 37.90 -10.30 -29.46
C LYS A 423 37.52 -8.99 -28.74
N PRO A 424 38.37 -7.95 -28.68
CA PRO A 424 37.99 -6.67 -28.12
C PRO A 424 36.70 -6.11 -28.74
N ILE A 425 35.77 -5.65 -27.91
CA ILE A 425 34.44 -5.24 -28.36
C ILE A 425 34.46 -4.08 -29.38
N ALA A 426 35.46 -3.20 -29.28
CA ALA A 426 35.66 -2.12 -30.25
C ALA A 426 36.03 -2.64 -31.65
N GLU A 427 36.85 -3.69 -31.74
CA GLU A 427 37.18 -4.30 -33.03
C GLU A 427 35.97 -5.03 -33.63
N TRP A 428 35.17 -5.69 -32.79
CA TRP A 428 33.93 -6.31 -33.25
C TRP A 428 32.97 -5.28 -33.83
N PHE A 429 32.79 -4.13 -33.17
CA PHE A 429 31.96 -3.05 -33.71
C PHE A 429 32.44 -2.54 -35.08
N LYS A 430 33.75 -2.45 -35.31
CA LYS A 430 34.33 -2.06 -36.60
C LYS A 430 34.03 -3.06 -37.72
N GLU A 431 33.90 -4.35 -37.40
CA GLU A 431 33.57 -5.38 -38.38
C GLU A 431 32.07 -5.44 -38.70
N GLN A 432 31.23 -5.03 -37.74
CA GLN A 432 29.80 -4.92 -37.97
C GLN A 432 29.41 -3.60 -38.65
N PHE A 433 30.33 -2.63 -38.70
CA PHE A 433 30.11 -1.32 -39.30
C PHE A 433 30.20 -1.39 -40.82
#